data_AF-A0A6A5T6L9-F1
#
_entry.id   AF-A0A6A5T6L9-F1
#
_cell.length_a   1.000
_cell.length_b   1.000
_cell.length_c   1.000
_cell.angle_alpha   90.00
_cell.angle_beta   90.00
_cell.angle_gamma   90.00
#
_symmetry.space_group_name_H-M   'P 1'
#
loop_
_entity.id
_entity.type
_entity.pdbx_description
1 polymer ?
#
loop_
_entity_poly.entity_id
_entity_poly.type
_entity_poly.pdbx_seq_one_letter_code
_entity_poly.pdbx_strand_id
1 'polypeptide(L)' 'MPPKQMTGKGRTVAEPSFASSAIQAFASSENRSVVSAVGLFAIGVTFLHSSWAEILLPA' A
#
# COMPACT_ATOMS: atom_id res chain seq x y z
N MET A 1 -46.20 -26.78 7.01
CA MET A 1 -45.80 -25.55 7.71
C MET A 1 -45.05 -24.65 6.72
N PRO A 2 -45.23 -23.31 6.73
CA PRO A 2 -44.54 -22.41 5.80
C PRO A 2 -43.07 -22.26 6.18
N PRO A 3 -42.14 -22.10 5.21
CA PRO A 3 -40.72 -22.01 5.49
C PRO A 3 -40.40 -20.73 6.27
N LYS A 4 -39.66 -20.90 7.37
CA LYS A 4 -39.22 -19.84 8.27
C LYS A 4 -38.23 -18.95 7.52
N GLN A 5 -38.65 -17.74 7.12
CA GLN A 5 -37.76 -16.75 6.52
C GLN A 5 -36.70 -16.35 7.54
N MET A 6 -35.45 -16.75 7.29
CA MET A 6 -34.31 -16.27 8.06
C MET A 6 -34.08 -14.81 7.68
N THR A 7 -34.68 -13.88 8.43
CA THR A 7 -34.24 -12.49 8.52
C THR A 7 -32.91 -12.47 9.28
N GLY A 8 -31.90 -13.12 8.73
CA GLY A 8 -30.52 -12.85 9.09
C GLY A 8 -30.23 -11.47 8.56
N LYS A 9 -29.95 -10.52 9.44
CA LYS A 9 -29.37 -9.21 9.10
C LYS A 9 -28.04 -9.51 8.40
N GLY A 10 -28.12 -9.76 7.09
CA GLY A 10 -26.97 -10.04 6.26
C GLY A 10 -26.01 -8.88 6.47
N ARG A 11 -24.81 -9.18 6.95
CA ARG A 11 -23.72 -8.21 6.91
C ARG A 11 -23.60 -7.80 5.45
N THR A 12 -24.10 -6.62 5.12
CA THR A 12 -23.71 -5.93 3.90
C THR A 12 -22.20 -5.83 3.99
N VAL A 13 -21.49 -6.57 3.14
CA VAL A 13 -20.05 -6.40 2.99
C VAL A 13 -19.90 -4.99 2.44
N ALA A 14 -19.60 -4.04 3.33
CA ALA A 14 -19.37 -2.66 2.93
C ALA A 14 -18.16 -2.67 2.00
N GLU A 15 -18.34 -2.14 0.79
CA GLU A 15 -17.22 -2.03 -0.14
C GLU A 15 -16.09 -1.24 0.52
N PRO A 16 -14.84 -1.70 0.38
CA PRO A 16 -13.70 -1.00 0.95
C PRO A 16 -13.63 0.40 0.34
N SER A 17 -13.52 1.41 1.19
CA SER A 17 -13.31 2.80 0.76
C SER A 17 -12.03 2.90 -0.08
N PHE A 18 -11.94 3.94 -0.92
CA PHE A 18 -10.76 4.20 -1.75
C PHE A 18 -9.45 4.20 -0.93
N ALA A 19 -9.48 4.81 0.26
CA ALA A 19 -8.33 4.83 1.17
C ALA A 19 -7.93 3.42 1.62
N SER A 20 -8.90 2.57 2.01
CA SER A 20 -8.60 1.18 2.39
C SER A 20 -8.04 0.35 1.23
N SER A 21 -8.57 0.54 0.02
CA SER A 21 -8.10 -0.14 -1.19
C SER A 21 -6.68 0.28 -1.56
N ALA A 22 -6.36 1.57 -1.46
CA ALA A 22 -5.01 2.08 -1.70
C ALA A 22 -4.01 1.53 -0.69
N ILE A 23 -4.33 1.56 0.61
CA ILE A 23 -3.46 0.97 1.65
C ILE A 23 -3.25 -0.51 1.38
N GLN A 24 -4.31 -1.25 1.03
CA GLN A 24 -4.21 -2.67 0.71
C GLN A 24 -3.35 -2.92 -0.53
N ALA A 25 -3.43 -2.07 -1.55
CA ALA A 25 -2.56 -2.16 -2.72
C ALA A 25 -1.07 -1.93 -2.38
N PHE A 26 -0.75 -0.99 -1.49
CA PHE A 26 0.65 -0.76 -1.09
C PHE A 26 1.17 -1.77 -0.06
N ALA A 27 0.29 -2.29 0.81
CA ALA A 27 0.64 -3.23 1.88
C ALA A 27 0.54 -4.70 1.46
N SER A 28 -0.02 -5.00 0.27
CA SER A 28 -0.13 -6.36 -0.25
C SER A 28 1.24 -6.99 -0.45
N SER A 29 1.37 -8.27 -0.07
CA SER A 29 2.58 -9.06 -0.29
C SER A 29 2.90 -9.27 -1.77
N GLU A 30 1.89 -9.26 -2.63
CA GLU A 30 2.03 -9.43 -4.09
C GLU A 30 2.79 -8.26 -4.73
N ASN A 31 2.64 -7.07 -4.15
CA ASN A 31 3.16 -5.83 -4.73
C ASN A 31 4.46 -5.39 -4.03
N ARG A 32 4.87 -6.13 -2.99
CA ARG A 32 5.92 -5.72 -2.05
C ARG A 32 7.26 -5.43 -2.73
N SER A 33 7.64 -6.25 -3.71
CA SER A 33 8.89 -6.05 -4.46
C SER A 33 8.87 -4.73 -5.23
N VAL A 34 7.76 -4.43 -5.92
CA VAL A 34 7.60 -3.19 -6.69
C VAL A 34 7.59 -1.98 -5.77
N VAL A 35 6.79 -2.01 -4.69
CA VAL A 35 6.71 -0.93 -3.71
C VAL A 35 8.08 -0.68 -3.06
N SER A 36 8.78 -1.75 -2.70
CA SER A 36 10.13 -1.65 -2.15
C SER A 36 11.13 -1.06 -3.14
N ALA A 37 11.09 -1.48 -4.41
CA ALA A 37 11.99 -0.97 -5.44
C ALA A 37 11.76 0.52 -5.70
N VAL A 38 10.50 0.93 -5.84
CA VAL A 38 10.13 2.35 -6.00
C VAL A 38 10.55 3.17 -4.77
N GLY A 39 10.34 2.64 -3.57
CA GLY A 39 10.76 3.29 -2.33
C GLY A 39 12.28 3.49 -2.26
N LEU A 40 13.06 2.43 -2.50
CA LEU A 40 14.53 2.51 -2.51
C LEU A 40 15.07 3.42 -3.60
N PHE A 41 14.46 3.40 -4.79
CA PHE A 41 14.82 4.31 -5.87
C PHE A 41 14.60 5.77 -5.47
N ALA A 42 13.43 6.11 -4.93
CA ALA A 42 13.12 7.47 -4.49
C ALA A 42 14.07 7.93 -3.37
N ILE A 43 14.39 7.05 -2.43
CA ILE A 43 15.41 7.32 -1.39
C ILE A 43 16.76 7.60 -2.04
N GLY A 44 17.20 6.77 -2.99
CA GLY A 44 18.48 6.95 -3.69
C GLY A 44 18.56 8.26 -4.47
N VAL A 45 17.50 8.62 -5.21
CA VAL A 45 17.42 9.89 -5.95
C VAL A 45 17.46 11.09 -4.98
N THR A 46 16.69 11.03 -3.89
CA THR A 46 16.66 12.10 -2.89
C THR A 46 18.01 12.23 -2.19
N PHE A 47 18.65 11.11 -1.86
CA PHE A 47 19.97 11.08 -1.27
C PHE A 47 21.02 11.69 -2.21
N LEU A 48 21.05 11.29 -3.49
CA LEU A 48 21.98 11.83 -4.49
C LEU A 48 21.78 13.33 -4.73
N HIS A 49 20.53 13.80 -4.64
CA HIS A 49 20.21 15.22 -4.76
C HIS A 49 20.48 16.02 -3.49
N SER A 50 20.62 15.37 -2.34
CA SER A 50 20.91 16.02 -1.07
C SER A 50 22.39 16.38 -0.96
N SER A 51 22.72 17.41 -0.18
CA SER A 51 24.10 17.79 0.13
C SER A 51 24.92 16.68 0.82
N TRP A 52 24.28 15.60 1.28
CA TRP A 52 24.96 14.43 1.83
C TRP A 52 25.65 13.60 0.76
N ALA A 53 25.26 13.72 -0.50
CA ALA A 53 25.94 13.04 -1.60
C ALA A 53 27.38 13.54 -1.81
N GLU A 54 27.65 14.81 -1.50
CA GLU A 54 28.98 15.40 -1.59
C GLU A 54 29.99 14.74 -0.63
N ILE A 55 29.52 14.09 0.44
CA ILE A 55 30.39 13.36 1.38
C ILE A 55 30.98 12.08 0.75
N LEU A 56 30.34 11.54 -0.29
CA LEU A 56 30.74 10.31 -0.97
C LEU A 56 31.58 10.57 -2.23
N LEU A 57 31.60 11.81 -2.72
CA LEU A 57 32.42 12.20 -3.85
C LEU A 57 33.79 12.66 -3.32
N PRO A 58 34.92 12.06 -3.78
CA PRO A 58 36.23 12.60 -3.47
C PRO A 58 36.37 13.99 -4.10
N ALA A 59 36.94 14.92 -3.34
CA ALA A 59 37.24 16.29 -3.77
C ALA A 59 38.25 16.33 -4.93
#